data_AF-A0A239KLR9-F1
#
_entry.id   AF-A0A239KLR9-F1
#
_cell.length_a   1.000
_cell.length_b   1.000
_cell.length_c   1.000
_cell.angle_alpha   90.00
_cell.angle_beta   90.00
_cell.angle_gamma   90.00
#
_symmetry.space_group_name_H-M   'P 1'
#
loop_
_entity.id
_entity.type
_entity.pdbx_description
1 polymer ?
#
loop_
_entity_poly.entity_id
_entity_poly.type
_entity_poly.pdbx_seq_one_letter_code
_entity_poly.pdbx_strand_id
1 'polypeptide(L)'
;MTTLLREDYSDSVLGWIQFATDAAKEAEQASTEAGEKPRGSIGRQAFNAATRARAFDEGLYRTLRAIEEQVGPLERAGGKVGPNPAVRDAFIACLPPLTTRQRVKAFIACIVHGQLHGYLEGAEVKSLLYAAQLALSAHHRKEAR
;
A
#
# COMPACT_ATOMS: atom_id res chain seq x y z
N MET A 1 21.82 -11.26 -14.60
CA MET A 1 22.81 -10.19 -14.39
C MET A 1 22.12 -8.86 -14.61
N THR A 2 21.34 -8.42 -13.62
CA THR A 2 20.57 -7.17 -13.64
C THR A 2 20.25 -6.76 -12.20
N THR A 3 21.31 -6.53 -11.43
CA THR A 3 21.24 -5.87 -10.11
C THR A 3 21.72 -4.43 -10.31
N LEU A 4 21.07 -3.70 -11.22
CA LEU A 4 21.40 -2.30 -11.49
C LEU A 4 20.38 -1.43 -10.75
N LEU A 5 20.90 -0.65 -9.80
CA LEU A 5 20.38 0.64 -9.35
C LEU A 5 19.04 0.62 -8.60
N ARG A 6 19.01 0.06 -7.38
CA ARG A 6 17.83 0.12 -6.47
C ARG A 6 18.09 0.90 -5.18
N GLU A 7 19.11 1.78 -5.15
CA GLU A 7 19.55 2.49 -3.92
C GLU A 7 18.91 3.88 -3.70
N ASP A 8 18.48 4.62 -4.73
CA ASP A 8 17.99 6.00 -4.54
C ASP A 8 16.46 6.17 -4.36
N TYR A 9 15.70 5.08 -4.39
CA TYR A 9 14.24 5.14 -4.24
C TYR A 9 13.78 5.40 -2.80
N SER A 10 14.69 5.37 -1.82
CA SER A 10 14.36 5.32 -0.39
C SER A 10 13.92 6.66 0.21
N ASP A 11 14.24 7.79 -0.44
CA ASP A 11 14.06 9.13 0.13
C ASP A 11 12.99 10.02 -0.51
N SER A 12 12.48 9.66 -1.70
CA SER A 12 11.40 10.41 -2.35
C SER A 12 10.07 9.67 -2.29
N VAL A 13 8.96 10.42 -2.14
CA VAL A 13 7.59 9.85 -2.16
C VAL A 13 7.29 9.18 -3.50
N LEU A 14 7.73 9.80 -4.60
CA LEU A 14 7.60 9.22 -5.94
C LEU A 14 8.36 7.90 -6.05
N GLY A 15 9.55 7.83 -5.43
CA GLY A 15 10.31 6.59 -5.38
C GLY A 15 9.58 5.48 -4.62
N TRP A 16 8.95 5.81 -3.50
CA TRP A 16 8.13 4.86 -2.75
C TRP A 16 6.86 4.43 -3.48
N ILE A 17 6.17 5.35 -4.15
CA ILE A 17 4.99 5.03 -4.97
C ILE A 17 5.40 4.12 -6.13
N GLN A 18 6.48 4.46 -6.84
CA GLN A 18 6.99 3.67 -7.96
C GLN A 18 7.38 2.27 -7.49
N PHE A 19 8.11 2.17 -6.37
CA PHE A 19 8.47 0.89 -5.79
C PHE A 19 7.25 0.04 -5.41
N ALA A 20 6.25 0.63 -4.73
CA ALA A 20 5.04 -0.10 -4.33
C ALA A 20 4.24 -0.55 -5.55
N THR A 21 4.21 0.27 -6.60
CA THR A 21 3.54 -0.04 -7.87
C THR A 21 4.28 -1.14 -8.64
N ASP A 22 5.61 -1.07 -8.74
CA ASP A 22 6.43 -2.06 -9.42
C ASP A 22 6.37 -3.40 -8.70
N ALA A 23 6.42 -3.41 -7.36
CA ALA A 23 6.22 -4.60 -6.56
C ALA A 23 4.84 -5.23 -6.78
N ALA A 24 3.79 -4.41 -6.95
CA ALA A 24 2.45 -4.88 -7.27
C ALA A 24 2.32 -5.44 -8.71
N LYS A 25 3.09 -4.90 -9.66
CA LYS A 25 3.14 -5.40 -11.04
C LYS A 25 3.95 -6.69 -11.17
N GLU A 26 5.12 -6.77 -10.53
CA GLU A 26 5.95 -7.98 -10.45
C GLU A 26 5.13 -9.15 -9.86
N ALA A 27 4.37 -8.84 -8.80
CA ALA A 27 3.38 -9.71 -8.18
C ALA A 27 2.32 -10.25 -9.14
N GLU A 28 1.70 -9.37 -9.93
CA GLU A 28 0.66 -9.72 -10.90
C GLU A 28 1.22 -10.56 -12.06
N GLN A 29 2.43 -10.24 -12.53
CA GLN A 29 3.13 -11.00 -13.57
C GLN A 29 3.48 -12.42 -13.11
N ALA A 30 4.05 -12.57 -11.91
CA ALA A 30 4.41 -13.88 -11.35
C ALA A 30 3.20 -14.83 -11.24
N SER A 31 2.01 -14.30 -10.95
CA SER A 31 0.79 -15.10 -10.92
C SER A 31 0.19 -15.41 -12.28
N THR A 32 0.42 -14.55 -13.27
CA THR A 32 0.00 -14.81 -14.66
C THR A 32 0.81 -15.97 -15.25
N GLU A 33 2.10 -16.06 -14.93
CA GLU A 33 2.98 -17.17 -15.32
C GLU A 33 2.63 -18.49 -14.61
N ALA A 34 2.08 -18.43 -13.39
CA ALA A 34 1.64 -19.60 -12.63
C ALA A 34 0.30 -20.20 -13.11
N GLY A 35 -0.37 -19.60 -14.10
CA GLY A 35 -1.64 -20.11 -14.65
C GLY A 35 -2.86 -19.96 -13.73
N GLU A 36 -2.73 -19.24 -12.61
CA GLU A 36 -3.83 -18.92 -11.70
C GLU A 36 -4.54 -17.64 -12.14
N LYS A 37 -5.83 -17.73 -12.49
CA LYS A 37 -6.67 -16.54 -12.74
C LYS A 37 -6.55 -15.57 -11.56
N PRO A 38 -6.35 -14.26 -11.80
CA PRO A 38 -6.22 -13.27 -10.73
C PRO A 38 -7.55 -13.10 -10.00
N ARG A 39 -7.80 -13.98 -9.04
CA ARG A 39 -8.72 -13.70 -7.93
C ARG A 39 -7.99 -12.66 -7.09
N GLY A 40 -8.64 -11.54 -6.77
CA GLY A 40 -8.09 -10.41 -5.98
C GLY A 40 -7.33 -10.73 -4.68
N SER A 41 -7.20 -12.00 -4.30
CA SER A 41 -6.23 -12.53 -3.34
C SER A 41 -4.77 -12.55 -3.82
N ILE A 42 -4.50 -12.43 -5.13
CA ILE A 42 -3.14 -12.52 -5.69
C ILE A 42 -2.33 -11.25 -5.42
N GLY A 43 -2.92 -10.07 -5.67
CA GLY A 43 -2.30 -8.79 -5.29
C GLY A 43 -1.97 -8.74 -3.80
N ARG A 44 -2.81 -9.35 -2.95
CA ARG A 44 -2.60 -9.49 -1.50
C ARG A 44 -1.38 -10.33 -1.15
N GLN A 45 -1.26 -11.54 -1.71
CA GLN A 45 -0.15 -12.44 -1.36
C GLN A 45 1.20 -11.88 -1.79
N ALA A 46 1.25 -11.27 -2.96
CA ALA A 46 2.50 -10.84 -3.55
C ALA A 46 2.90 -9.42 -3.10
N PHE A 47 1.96 -8.52 -2.80
CA PHE A 47 2.24 -7.32 -2.00
C PHE A 47 2.74 -7.71 -0.61
N ASN A 48 2.09 -8.65 0.07
CA ASN A 48 2.53 -9.15 1.38
C ASN A 48 3.86 -9.92 1.32
N ALA A 49 4.30 -10.41 0.17
CA ALA A 49 5.61 -11.04 -0.02
C ALA A 49 6.70 -9.99 -0.28
N ALA A 50 6.44 -8.99 -1.12
CA ALA A 50 7.32 -7.86 -1.35
C ALA A 50 7.51 -7.00 -0.08
N THR A 51 6.45 -6.87 0.72
CA THR A 51 6.45 -6.22 2.04
C THR A 51 7.26 -7.02 3.07
N ARG A 52 7.35 -8.35 2.90
CA ARG A 52 8.13 -9.27 3.76
C ARG A 52 9.62 -9.25 3.39
N ALA A 53 9.92 -9.17 2.09
CA ALA A 53 11.26 -9.31 1.53
C ALA A 53 12.13 -8.05 1.69
N ARG A 54 11.51 -6.86 1.74
CA ARG A 54 12.17 -5.63 2.19
C ARG A 54 11.72 -5.35 3.61
N ALA A 55 12.65 -5.01 4.50
CA ALA A 55 12.43 -4.71 5.91
C ALA A 55 11.45 -3.54 6.15
N PHE A 56 10.19 -3.73 5.80
CA PHE A 56 9.13 -2.86 6.23
C PHE A 56 8.97 -3.03 7.73
N ASP A 57 8.78 -1.88 8.37
CA ASP A 57 8.60 -1.78 9.81
C ASP A 57 7.51 -2.73 10.30
N GLU A 58 7.68 -3.27 11.50
CA GLU A 58 6.66 -4.07 12.18
C GLU A 58 5.32 -3.32 12.24
N GLY A 59 5.37 -1.99 12.28
CA GLY A 59 4.21 -1.10 12.18
C GLY A 59 3.38 -1.28 10.91
N LEU A 60 3.98 -1.42 9.73
CA LEU A 60 3.21 -1.65 8.49
C LEU A 60 2.55 -3.03 8.50
N TYR A 61 3.26 -4.05 8.97
CA TYR A 61 2.71 -5.40 9.10
C TYR A 61 1.48 -5.45 9.98
N ARG A 62 1.54 -4.77 11.13
CA ARG A 62 0.40 -4.66 12.05
C ARG A 62 -0.77 -3.94 11.38
N THR A 63 -0.52 -2.88 10.62
CA THR A 63 -1.58 -2.17 9.91
C THR A 63 -2.21 -3.03 8.81
N LEU A 64 -1.42 -3.69 7.97
CA LEU A 64 -1.95 -4.56 6.92
C LEU A 64 -2.78 -5.69 7.51
N ARG A 65 -2.32 -6.29 8.61
CA ARG A 65 -3.10 -7.29 9.34
C ARG A 65 -4.41 -6.72 9.88
N ALA A 66 -4.40 -5.53 10.47
CA ALA A 66 -5.62 -4.88 10.95
C ALA A 66 -6.61 -4.61 9.80
N ILE A 67 -6.12 -4.15 8.65
CA ILE A 67 -6.92 -4.01 7.43
C ILE A 67 -7.55 -5.36 7.07
N GLU A 68 -6.77 -6.44 7.04
CA GLU A 68 -7.27 -7.76 6.69
C GLU A 68 -8.34 -8.28 7.68
N GLU A 69 -8.17 -8.03 8.98
CA GLU A 69 -9.10 -8.43 10.03
C GLU A 69 -10.42 -7.64 9.96
N GLN A 70 -10.37 -6.34 9.65
CA GLN A 70 -11.57 -5.49 9.58
C GLN A 70 -12.28 -5.52 8.22
N VAL A 71 -11.51 -5.54 7.13
CA VAL A 71 -12.03 -5.47 5.76
C VAL A 71 -12.36 -6.86 5.22
N GLY A 72 -11.58 -7.88 5.56
CA GLY A 72 -11.76 -9.24 5.02
C GLY A 72 -13.12 -9.89 5.28
N PRO A 73 -13.78 -9.69 6.44
CA PRO A 73 -15.17 -10.12 6.64
C PRO A 73 -16.17 -9.37 5.75
N LEU A 74 -15.98 -8.06 5.57
CA LEU A 74 -16.86 -7.20 4.77
C LEU A 74 -16.75 -7.52 3.27
N GLU A 75 -15.55 -7.79 2.77
CA GLU A 75 -15.33 -8.25 1.40
C GLU A 75 -16.04 -9.58 1.12
N ARG A 76 -16.00 -10.52 2.09
CA ARG A 76 -16.64 -11.83 1.96
C ARG A 76 -18.16 -11.75 2.03
N ALA A 77 -18.69 -10.80 2.79
CA ALA A 77 -20.13 -10.57 2.91
C ALA A 77 -20.71 -9.77 1.73
N GLY A 78 -19.91 -8.90 1.11
CA GLY A 78 -20.40 -7.90 0.16
C GLY A 78 -20.70 -8.41 -1.25
N GLY A 79 -20.13 -9.55 -1.69
CA GLY A 79 -20.20 -9.97 -3.09
C GLY A 79 -19.48 -8.97 -4.01
N LYS A 80 -18.63 -9.45 -4.93
CA LYS A 80 -17.91 -8.53 -5.81
C LYS A 80 -18.89 -7.77 -6.71
N VAL A 81 -18.92 -6.43 -6.59
CA VAL A 81 -18.78 -5.43 -7.67
C VAL A 81 -19.13 -4.05 -7.09
N GLY A 82 -18.13 -3.16 -7.01
CA GLY A 82 -18.29 -1.75 -6.69
C GLY A 82 -17.64 -1.31 -5.37
N PRO A 83 -17.35 0.00 -5.21
CA PRO A 83 -16.83 0.58 -3.97
C PRO A 83 -17.87 0.37 -2.87
N ASN A 84 -17.67 -0.64 -2.03
CA ASN A 84 -18.52 -0.85 -0.87
C ASN A 84 -18.14 0.22 0.18
N PRO A 85 -19.03 1.17 0.51
CA PRO A 85 -18.70 2.25 1.44
C PRO A 85 -18.25 1.73 2.81
N ALA A 86 -18.80 0.61 3.28
CA ALA A 86 -18.39 0.01 4.55
C ALA A 86 -16.97 -0.56 4.50
N VAL A 87 -16.57 -1.16 3.37
CA VAL A 87 -15.20 -1.64 3.13
C VAL A 87 -14.23 -0.46 3.08
N ARG A 88 -14.60 0.61 2.36
CA ARG A 88 -13.82 1.83 2.26
C ARG A 88 -13.62 2.48 3.63
N ASP A 89 -14.70 2.68 4.39
CA ASP A 89 -14.64 3.36 5.69
C ASP A 89 -13.83 2.54 6.71
N ALA A 90 -13.98 1.20 6.71
CA ALA A 90 -13.16 0.31 7.55
C ALA A 90 -11.68 0.35 7.15
N PHE A 91 -11.39 0.40 5.85
CA PHE A 91 -10.03 0.55 5.34
C PHE A 91 -9.40 1.89 5.79
N ILE A 92 -10.12 3.01 5.62
CA ILE A 92 -9.66 4.34 6.02
C ILE A 92 -9.39 4.41 7.53
N ALA A 93 -10.24 3.78 8.35
CA ALA A 93 -10.05 3.71 9.80
C ALA A 93 -8.77 2.98 10.22
N CYS A 94 -8.25 2.09 9.37
CA CYS A 94 -7.01 1.37 9.62
C CYS A 94 -5.75 2.09 9.13
N LEU A 95 -5.87 3.23 8.43
CA LEU A 95 -4.71 3.92 7.88
C LEU A 95 -3.75 4.40 8.99
N PRO A 96 -2.42 4.23 8.82
CA PRO A 96 -1.44 4.70 9.79
C PRO A 96 -1.52 6.22 9.99
N PRO A 97 -1.39 6.75 11.21
CA PRO A 97 -1.38 8.19 11.41
C PRO A 97 -0.07 8.81 10.90
N LEU A 98 -0.13 10.02 10.34
CA LEU A 98 0.99 10.75 9.74
C LEU A 98 1.91 11.41 10.80
N THR A 99 2.32 10.68 11.84
CA THR A 99 3.05 11.25 12.99
C THR A 99 4.58 11.15 12.88
N THR A 100 5.09 10.19 12.10
CA THR A 100 6.52 9.98 11.88
C THR A 100 6.80 9.69 10.42
N ARG A 101 8.03 9.97 9.95
CA ARG A 101 8.47 9.67 8.58
C ARG A 101 8.20 8.22 8.18
N GLN A 102 8.46 7.28 9.08
CA GLN A 102 8.22 5.84 8.87
C GLN A 102 6.73 5.51 8.74
N ARG A 103 5.87 6.14 9.57
CA ARG A 103 4.41 5.94 9.48
C ARG A 103 3.81 6.58 8.22
N VAL A 104 4.37 7.69 7.73
CA VAL A 104 3.96 8.26 6.44
C VAL A 104 4.29 7.30 5.28
N LYS A 105 5.47 6.64 5.30
CA LYS A 105 5.81 5.60 4.32
C LYS A 105 4.82 4.42 4.40
N ALA A 106 4.49 3.97 5.60
CA ALA A 106 3.48 2.92 5.80
C ALA A 106 2.09 3.34 5.28
N PHE A 107 1.69 4.60 5.50
CA PHE A 107 0.44 5.15 5.00
C PHE A 107 0.37 5.15 3.47
N ILE A 108 1.46 5.54 2.79
CA ILE A 108 1.55 5.47 1.32
C ILE A 108 1.40 4.02 0.84
N ALA A 109 2.09 3.07 1.49
CA ALA A 109 1.98 1.66 1.16
C ALA A 109 0.54 1.14 1.31
N CYS A 110 -0.15 1.54 2.39
CA CYS A 110 -1.56 1.20 2.57
C CYS A 110 -2.43 1.81 1.47
N ILE A 111 -2.26 3.08 1.08
CA ILE A 111 -3.07 3.68 -0.01
C ILE A 111 -2.93 2.88 -1.31
N VAL A 112 -1.69 2.53 -1.68
CA VAL A 112 -1.44 1.72 -2.88
C VAL A 112 -2.13 0.36 -2.77
N HIS A 113 -2.05 -0.28 -1.59
CA HIS A 113 -2.78 -1.51 -1.31
C HIS A 113 -4.30 -1.33 -1.47
N GLY A 114 -4.87 -0.26 -0.90
CA GLY A 114 -6.30 0.05 -1.02
C GLY A 114 -6.74 0.32 -2.46
N GLN A 115 -5.90 0.98 -3.26
CA GLN A 115 -6.17 1.21 -4.68
C GLN A 115 -6.17 -0.11 -5.47
N LEU A 116 -5.17 -0.98 -5.25
CA LEU A 116 -5.08 -2.28 -5.93
C LEU A 116 -6.26 -3.20 -5.60
N HIS A 117 -6.78 -3.07 -4.39
CA HIS A 117 -7.94 -3.81 -3.92
C HIS A 117 -9.29 -3.17 -4.28
N GLY A 118 -9.28 -1.97 -4.87
CA GLY A 118 -10.50 -1.23 -5.19
C GLY A 118 -11.24 -0.69 -3.97
N TYR A 119 -10.57 -0.60 -2.81
CA TYR A 119 -11.11 0.05 -1.61
C TYR A 119 -11.12 1.57 -1.74
N LEU A 120 -10.20 2.11 -2.54
CA LEU A 120 -10.05 3.54 -2.81
C LEU A 120 -10.16 3.82 -4.30
N GLU A 121 -10.78 4.95 -4.65
CA GLU A 121 -10.90 5.41 -6.03
C GLU A 121 -9.84 6.47 -6.39
N GLY A 122 -9.63 6.69 -7.69
CA GLY A 122 -8.53 7.52 -8.19
C GLY A 122 -8.50 8.96 -7.65
N ALA A 123 -9.65 9.59 -7.40
CA ALA A 123 -9.70 10.94 -6.80
C ALA A 123 -9.27 10.91 -5.32
N GLU A 124 -9.75 9.92 -4.56
CA GLU A 124 -9.44 9.73 -3.15
C GLU A 124 -7.96 9.37 -2.94
N VAL A 125 -7.44 8.45 -3.75
CA VAL A 125 -6.01 8.09 -3.79
C VAL A 125 -5.14 9.32 -3.98
N LYS A 126 -5.47 10.19 -4.95
CA LYS A 126 -4.70 11.41 -5.22
C LYS A 126 -4.69 12.34 -4.00
N SER A 127 -5.84 12.59 -3.38
CA SER A 127 -5.92 13.44 -2.18
C SER A 127 -5.13 12.87 -1.01
N LEU A 128 -5.21 11.56 -0.76
CA LEU A 128 -4.49 10.90 0.32
C LEU A 128 -2.97 10.89 0.08
N LEU A 129 -2.52 10.64 -1.15
CA LEU A 129 -1.10 10.73 -1.50
C LEU A 129 -0.56 12.15 -1.38
N TYR A 130 -1.36 13.17 -1.74
CA TYR A 130 -0.98 14.57 -1.54
C TYR A 130 -0.83 14.92 -0.05
N ALA A 131 -1.74 14.47 0.81
CA ALA A 131 -1.62 14.65 2.26
C ALA A 131 -0.34 13.97 2.81
N ALA A 132 -0.03 12.76 2.33
CA ALA A 132 1.20 12.06 2.69
C ALA A 132 2.46 12.82 2.24
N GLN A 133 2.45 13.41 1.05
CA GLN A 133 3.54 14.26 0.55
C GLN A 133 3.78 15.46 1.46
N LEU A 134 2.73 16.19 1.83
CA LEU A 134 2.82 17.33 2.74
C LEU A 134 3.40 16.94 4.10
N ALA A 135 2.94 15.82 4.67
CA ALA A 135 3.47 15.31 5.93
C ALA A 135 4.96 14.95 5.83
N LEU A 136 5.37 14.29 4.75
CA LEU A 136 6.77 13.90 4.54
C LEU A 136 7.68 15.12 4.36
N SER A 137 7.22 16.14 3.62
CA SER A 137 7.93 17.43 3.50
C SER A 137 8.06 18.16 4.84
N ALA A 138 7.03 18.10 5.69
CA ALA A 138 7.08 18.69 7.03
C ALA A 138 8.10 17.98 7.95
N HIS A 139 8.22 16.66 7.84
CA HIS A 139 9.22 15.89 8.58
C HIS A 139 10.66 16.18 8.11
N HIS A 140 10.89 16.30 6.80
CA HIS A 140 12.21 16.68 6.26
C HIS A 140 12.71 18.02 6.81
N ARG A 141 11.83 19.01 6.99
CA ARG A 141 12.21 20.32 7.56
C ARG A 141 12.57 20.25 9.04
N LYS A 142 12.06 19.27 9.79
CA LYS A 142 12.39 19.09 11.21
C LYS A 142 13.75 18.44 11.41
N GLU A 143 14.17 17.56 10.50
CA GLU A 143 15.46 16.85 10.58
C GLU A 143 16.65 17.74 10.16
N ALA A 144 16.39 18.83 9.41
CA ALA A 144 17.41 19.77 8.96
C ALA A 144 17.70 20.93 9.95
N ARG A 145 17.09 20.92 11.14
CA ARG A 145 17.28 21.90 12.21
C ARG A 145 17.95 21.25 13.41
#